data_AF-A0A1G0CV55-F1
#
_entry.id   AF-A0A1G0CV55-F1
#
_cell.length_a   1.000
_cell.length_b   1.000
_cell.length_c   1.000
_cell.angle_alpha   90.00
_cell.angle_beta   90.00
_cell.angle_gamma   90.00
#
_symmetry.space_group_name_H-M   'P 1'
#
loop_
_entity.id
_entity.type
_entity.pdbx_description
1 polymer ?
#
loop_
_entity_poly.entity_id
_entity_poly.type
_entity_poly.pdbx_seq_one_letter_code
_entity_poly.pdbx_strand_id
1 'polypeptide(L)'
;MTTTTPVSLPRWARLPINRCNLPAAILGGLTFQRAPIPLELDGVAQFHRGLFELLDRLDNAKERAQAFMMHMDASFFLGQPEQAGYTADATLDRSRADYLRMVRGWAFDADGREGAVMKGWVESRFGLLQRYHGGPIRDFSDDSYRRYLEMRSAGLYGTNALEAQLDLLYTYCQYELARAHPGKTHLTLYRGVNRMDDHETLAQLDDKRRVVLLNSLSSFTANRERADEFGDYLLTAEVPLSKIAYYTKLLPGMLRGEEEYAVIGGLYEVSLAAW
;
A
#
# COMPACT_ATOMS: atom_id res chain seq x y z
N MET A 1 -14.89 -4.08 -36.50
CA MET A 1 -14.68 -3.66 -35.10
C MET A 1 -14.17 -4.86 -34.34
N THR A 2 -12.85 -4.93 -34.13
CA THR A 2 -12.25 -5.96 -33.27
C THR A 2 -12.69 -5.67 -31.84
N THR A 3 -13.63 -6.45 -31.32
CA THR A 3 -14.02 -6.43 -29.91
C THR A 3 -12.86 -7.01 -29.11
N THR A 4 -11.92 -6.16 -28.73
CA THR A 4 -10.87 -6.50 -27.77
C THR A 4 -11.56 -6.80 -26.44
N THR A 5 -11.48 -8.04 -25.98
CA THR A 5 -12.03 -8.44 -24.68
C THR A 5 -11.47 -7.50 -23.61
N PRO A 6 -12.31 -6.86 -22.78
CA PRO A 6 -11.82 -5.96 -21.74
C PRO A 6 -10.91 -6.71 -20.79
N VAL A 7 -9.69 -6.20 -20.59
CA VAL A 7 -8.70 -6.79 -19.68
C VAL A 7 -9.24 -6.67 -18.25
N SER A 8 -9.62 -7.81 -17.67
CA SER A 8 -10.13 -7.91 -16.31
C SER A 8 -9.06 -8.42 -15.34
N LEU A 9 -9.15 -8.07 -14.06
CA LEU A 9 -8.23 -8.60 -13.05
C LEU A 9 -8.33 -10.13 -12.97
N PRO A 10 -7.25 -10.89 -13.26
CA PRO A 10 -7.28 -12.34 -13.30
C PRO A 10 -7.70 -12.96 -11.96
N ARG A 11 -8.37 -14.12 -12.01
CA ARG A 11 -8.80 -14.84 -10.79
C ARG A 11 -7.63 -15.25 -9.90
N TRP A 12 -6.50 -15.62 -10.49
CA TRP A 12 -5.28 -15.99 -9.76
C TRP A 12 -4.55 -14.81 -9.12
N ALA A 13 -4.95 -13.57 -9.42
CA ALA A 13 -4.34 -12.35 -8.89
C ALA A 13 -5.16 -11.73 -7.73
N ARG A 14 -6.20 -12.42 -7.25
CA ARG A 14 -7.11 -11.87 -6.25
C ARG A 14 -7.75 -12.89 -5.33
N LEU A 15 -8.05 -12.46 -4.12
CA LEU A 15 -8.88 -13.20 -3.17
C LEU A 15 -10.38 -13.03 -3.50
N PRO A 16 -11.21 -14.02 -3.13
CA PRO A 16 -12.66 -13.94 -3.32
C PRO A 16 -13.35 -12.99 -2.32
N ILE A 17 -12.71 -12.71 -1.18
CA ILE A 17 -13.21 -11.85 -0.10
C ILE A 17 -12.07 -10.93 0.35
N ASN A 18 -12.42 -9.69 0.66
CA ASN A 18 -11.53 -8.67 1.22
C ASN A 18 -12.32 -7.76 2.17
N ARG A 19 -11.62 -6.97 3.01
CA ARG A 19 -12.21 -6.15 4.09
C ARG A 19 -12.33 -4.67 3.71
N CYS A 20 -12.96 -4.42 2.57
CA CYS A 20 -13.13 -3.10 2.01
C CYS A 20 -14.48 -3.01 1.29
N ASN A 21 -15.02 -1.80 1.17
CA ASN A 21 -16.32 -1.50 0.55
C ASN A 21 -16.48 -1.97 -0.92
N LEU A 22 -15.40 -2.37 -1.60
CA LEU A 22 -15.44 -2.95 -2.94
C LEU A 22 -14.73 -4.30 -3.02
N PRO A 23 -15.20 -5.22 -3.89
CA PRO A 23 -14.50 -6.47 -4.13
C PRO A 23 -13.21 -6.25 -4.94
N ALA A 24 -12.19 -7.08 -4.69
CA ALA A 24 -10.92 -7.09 -5.41
C ALA A 24 -11.05 -7.06 -6.94
N ALA A 25 -12.06 -7.75 -7.48
CA ALA A 25 -12.36 -7.81 -8.91
C ALA A 25 -12.62 -6.44 -9.55
N ILE A 26 -13.20 -5.52 -8.77
CA ILE A 26 -13.56 -4.18 -9.21
C ILE A 26 -12.40 -3.23 -8.91
N LEU A 27 -11.99 -3.12 -7.64
CA LEU A 27 -10.96 -2.14 -7.24
C LEU A 27 -9.62 -2.39 -7.91
N GLY A 28 -9.27 -3.64 -8.23
CA GLY A 28 -8.03 -3.96 -8.93
C GLY A 28 -8.13 -3.95 -10.45
N GLY A 29 -9.25 -3.51 -11.03
CA GLY A 29 -9.46 -3.44 -12.48
C GLY A 29 -9.23 -2.05 -13.08
N LEU A 30 -9.11 -2.00 -14.41
CA LEU A 30 -8.90 -0.75 -15.17
C LEU A 30 -10.09 0.20 -15.13
N THR A 31 -11.31 -0.31 -14.98
CA THR A 31 -12.50 0.55 -14.82
C THR A 31 -12.39 1.38 -13.54
N PHE A 32 -11.95 0.77 -12.44
CA PHE A 32 -11.71 1.49 -11.20
C PHE A 32 -10.52 2.44 -11.34
N GLN A 33 -9.45 2.05 -12.03
CA GLN A 33 -8.34 2.97 -12.31
C GLN A 33 -8.80 4.21 -13.07
N ARG A 34 -9.80 4.14 -13.95
CA ARG A 34 -10.29 5.30 -14.72
C ARG A 34 -11.30 6.15 -13.96
N ALA A 35 -12.15 5.51 -13.15
CA ALA A 35 -13.22 6.15 -12.40
C ALA A 35 -13.26 5.61 -10.97
N PRO A 36 -12.27 5.97 -10.13
CA PRO A 36 -12.19 5.47 -8.78
C PRO A 36 -13.23 6.15 -7.89
N ILE A 37 -13.64 5.43 -6.85
CA ILE A 37 -14.38 5.96 -5.71
C ILE A 37 -13.51 5.83 -4.45
N PRO A 38 -13.88 6.50 -3.34
CA PRO A 38 -13.25 6.25 -2.06
C PRO A 38 -13.31 4.76 -1.69
N LEU A 39 -12.17 4.23 -1.25
CA LEU A 39 -12.07 2.89 -0.68
C LEU A 39 -12.09 3.03 0.83
N GLU A 40 -13.03 2.34 1.46
CA GLU A 40 -13.22 2.36 2.91
C GLU A 40 -12.95 0.98 3.47
N LEU A 41 -12.13 0.93 4.52
CA LEU A 41 -11.87 -0.31 5.27
C LEU A 41 -12.96 -0.53 6.30
N ASP A 42 -13.37 -1.79 6.45
CA ASP A 42 -14.52 -2.15 7.28
C ASP A 42 -14.36 -1.67 8.74
N GLY A 43 -15.26 -0.79 9.17
CA GLY A 43 -15.39 -0.38 10.58
C GLY A 43 -14.37 0.63 11.10
N VAL A 44 -13.32 0.98 10.33
CA VAL A 44 -12.20 1.79 10.83
C VAL A 44 -12.64 3.23 11.14
N ALA A 45 -13.32 3.89 10.20
CA ALA A 45 -13.81 5.26 10.38
C ALA A 45 -14.82 5.36 11.53
N GLN A 46 -15.64 4.30 11.72
CA GLN A 46 -16.63 4.25 12.79
C GLN A 46 -15.97 4.06 14.16
N PHE A 47 -14.99 3.17 14.26
CA PHE A 47 -14.26 2.90 15.50
C PHE A 47 -13.41 4.11 15.94
N HIS A 48 -12.85 4.85 14.98
CA HIS A 48 -12.00 6.01 15.21
C HIS A 48 -12.71 7.36 14.97
N ARG A 49 -14.05 7.40 15.04
CA ARG A 49 -14.84 8.62 14.74
C ARG A 49 -14.35 9.86 15.49
N GLY A 50 -14.09 9.72 16.80
CA GLY A 50 -13.65 10.84 17.64
C GLY A 50 -12.32 11.47 17.19
N LEU A 51 -11.43 10.68 16.59
CA LEU A 51 -10.21 11.21 15.97
C LEU A 51 -10.58 12.09 14.77
N PHE A 52 -11.36 11.57 13.82
CA PHE A 52 -11.67 12.33 12.60
C PHE A 52 -12.48 13.61 12.89
N GLU A 53 -13.40 13.57 13.86
CA GLU A 53 -14.11 14.75 14.36
C GLU A 53 -13.17 15.79 15.01
N LEU A 54 -12.07 15.35 15.63
CA LEU A 54 -11.01 16.25 16.12
C LEU A 54 -10.21 16.82 14.95
N LEU A 55 -9.81 15.98 13.99
CA LEU A 55 -9.03 16.39 12.82
C LEU A 55 -9.77 17.43 11.96
N ASP A 56 -11.10 17.36 11.88
CA ASP A 56 -11.92 18.34 11.15
C ASP A 56 -11.81 19.76 11.72
N ARG A 57 -11.49 19.88 13.01
CA ARG A 57 -11.31 21.16 13.72
C ARG A 57 -9.90 21.73 13.62
N LEU A 58 -8.98 21.02 12.97
CA LEU A 58 -7.56 21.39 12.86
C LEU A 58 -7.22 21.74 11.41
N ASP A 59 -6.91 23.01 11.15
CA ASP A 59 -6.56 23.48 9.81
C ASP A 59 -5.14 23.10 9.40
N ASN A 60 -4.21 23.05 10.37
CA ASN A 60 -2.81 22.78 10.11
C ASN A 60 -2.52 21.27 9.99
N ALA A 61 -1.93 20.86 8.86
CA ALA A 61 -1.56 19.46 8.61
C ALA A 61 -0.59 18.88 9.66
N LYS A 62 0.32 19.70 10.21
CA LYS A 62 1.24 19.26 11.26
C LYS A 62 0.52 18.96 12.58
N GLU A 63 -0.46 19.80 12.94
CA GLU A 63 -1.28 19.59 14.14
C GLU A 63 -2.13 18.33 13.99
N ARG A 64 -2.70 18.10 12.80
CA ARG A 64 -3.42 16.85 12.48
C ARG A 64 -2.53 15.62 12.58
N ALA A 65 -1.31 15.68 12.04
CA ALA A 65 -0.35 14.60 12.15
C ALA A 65 0.01 14.30 13.62
N GLN A 66 0.20 15.33 14.44
CA GLN A 66 0.46 15.16 15.87
C GLN A 66 -0.75 14.53 16.59
N ALA A 67 -1.96 15.02 16.33
CA ALA A 67 -3.18 14.46 16.91
C ALA A 67 -3.39 12.99 16.51
N PHE A 68 -3.15 12.65 15.24
CA PHE A 68 -3.17 11.28 14.75
C PHE A 68 -2.16 10.39 15.49
N MET A 69 -0.91 10.85 15.63
CA MET A 69 0.13 10.06 16.30
C MET A 69 -0.19 9.83 17.78
N MET A 70 -0.72 10.84 18.48
CA MET A 70 -1.20 10.71 19.85
C MET A 70 -2.37 9.74 19.96
N HIS A 71 -3.31 9.78 19.02
CA HIS A 71 -4.44 8.86 18.98
C HIS A 71 -4.01 7.42 18.72
N MET A 72 -3.07 7.21 17.78
CA MET A 72 -2.48 5.90 17.49
C MET A 72 -1.76 5.33 18.72
N ASP A 73 -0.95 6.15 19.40
CA ASP A 73 -0.28 5.77 20.64
C ASP A 73 -1.28 5.36 21.73
N ALA A 74 -2.33 6.15 21.96
CA ALA A 74 -3.34 5.86 22.96
C ALA A 74 -4.21 4.65 22.62
N SER A 75 -4.54 4.44 21.34
CA SER A 75 -5.41 3.34 20.89
C SER A 75 -4.73 1.98 20.98
N PHE A 76 -3.40 1.96 20.80
CA PHE A 76 -2.62 0.74 20.71
C PHE A 76 -1.53 0.68 21.79
N PHE A 77 -1.52 1.56 22.78
CA PHE A 77 -0.50 1.61 23.85
C PHE A 77 0.95 1.54 23.35
N LEU A 78 1.29 2.26 22.27
CA LEU A 78 2.62 2.14 21.64
C LEU A 78 3.76 2.59 22.56
N GLY A 79 3.52 3.62 23.39
CA GLY A 79 4.44 4.11 24.41
C GLY A 79 4.35 3.42 25.77
N GLN A 80 3.39 2.50 25.95
CA GLN A 80 3.17 1.74 27.19
C GLN A 80 2.83 0.27 26.86
N PRO A 81 3.74 -0.46 26.20
CA PRO A 81 3.46 -1.78 25.65
C PRO A 81 2.99 -2.80 26.71
N GLU A 82 3.29 -2.59 27.99
CA GLU A 82 2.82 -3.42 29.11
C GLU A 82 1.29 -3.42 29.21
N GLN A 83 0.63 -2.31 28.88
CA GLN A 83 -0.83 -2.21 28.81
C GLN A 83 -1.42 -3.05 27.67
N ALA A 84 -0.60 -3.37 26.67
CA ALA A 84 -0.93 -4.28 25.56
C ALA A 84 -0.40 -5.71 25.79
N GLY A 85 -0.04 -6.06 27.03
CA GLY A 85 0.38 -7.42 27.40
C GLY A 85 1.85 -7.75 27.15
N TYR A 86 2.70 -6.75 26.88
CA TYR A 86 4.15 -6.95 26.87
C TYR A 86 4.68 -7.23 28.29
N THR A 87 5.64 -8.15 28.39
CA THR A 87 6.34 -8.48 29.63
C THR A 87 7.84 -8.49 29.39
N ALA A 88 8.62 -7.94 30.32
CA ALA A 88 10.09 -7.91 30.21
C ALA A 88 10.72 -9.32 30.14
N ASP A 89 10.03 -10.34 30.66
CA ASP A 89 10.46 -11.75 30.62
C ASP A 89 10.18 -12.44 29.27
N ALA A 90 9.59 -11.73 28.30
CA ALA A 90 9.34 -12.28 26.98
C ALA A 90 10.66 -12.61 26.27
N THR A 91 10.75 -13.81 25.71
CA THR A 91 11.94 -14.28 24.97
C THR A 91 12.21 -13.47 23.69
N LEU A 92 11.22 -12.72 23.20
CA LEU A 92 11.31 -11.90 22.00
C LEU A 92 10.63 -10.55 22.21
N ASP A 93 11.43 -9.47 22.20
CA ASP A 93 10.91 -8.11 22.29
C ASP A 93 10.27 -7.67 20.96
N ARG A 94 8.94 -7.51 20.99
CA ARG A 94 8.11 -7.04 19.87
C ARG A 94 7.39 -5.73 20.18
N SER A 95 7.73 -5.06 21.28
CA SER A 95 7.11 -3.78 21.68
C SER A 95 7.22 -2.70 20.60
N ARG A 96 8.29 -2.72 19.80
CA ARG A 96 8.55 -1.78 18.69
C ARG A 96 8.17 -2.30 17.31
N ALA A 97 7.40 -3.39 17.23
CA ALA A 97 6.87 -3.90 15.97
C ALA A 97 5.58 -3.17 15.57
N ASP A 98 5.69 -1.84 15.41
CA ASP A 98 4.59 -0.92 15.11
C ASP A 98 4.50 -0.55 13.62
N TYR A 99 3.46 0.21 13.27
CA TYR A 99 3.25 0.70 11.90
C TYR A 99 4.43 1.51 11.34
N LEU A 100 5.11 2.32 12.16
CA LEU A 100 6.26 3.12 11.72
C LEU A 100 7.45 2.23 11.38
N ARG A 101 7.66 1.13 12.13
CA ARG A 101 8.67 0.13 11.79
C ARG A 101 8.32 -0.55 10.47
N MET A 102 7.05 -0.87 10.21
CA MET A 102 6.65 -1.46 8.93
C MET A 102 6.92 -0.51 7.76
N VAL A 103 6.56 0.77 7.90
CA VAL A 103 6.84 1.81 6.90
C VAL A 103 8.35 1.96 6.64
N ARG A 104 9.17 1.99 7.69
CA ARG A 104 10.63 2.07 7.54
C ARG A 104 11.22 0.83 6.89
N GLY A 105 10.75 -0.36 7.29
CA GLY A 105 11.20 -1.63 6.74
C GLY A 105 10.81 -1.79 5.28
N TRP A 106 9.64 -1.31 4.88
CA TRP A 106 9.19 -1.30 3.48
C TRP A 106 10.18 -0.58 2.56
N ALA A 107 10.57 0.64 2.92
CA ALA A 107 11.47 1.42 2.07
C ALA A 107 12.91 0.91 2.10
N PHE A 108 13.31 0.23 3.18
CA PHE A 108 14.64 -0.38 3.25
C PHE A 108 14.72 -1.65 2.40
N ASP A 109 13.75 -2.55 2.55
CA ASP A 109 13.69 -3.81 1.83
C ASP A 109 12.23 -4.27 1.67
N ALA A 110 11.64 -3.99 0.50
CA ALA A 110 10.28 -4.40 0.15
C ALA A 110 10.12 -5.94 0.05
N ASP A 111 11.22 -6.69 0.00
CA ASP A 111 11.26 -8.16 0.00
C ASP A 111 11.72 -8.74 1.35
N GLY A 112 11.87 -7.88 2.36
CA GLY A 112 12.12 -8.25 3.74
C GLY A 112 10.84 -8.56 4.51
N ARG A 113 11.01 -8.91 5.79
CA ARG A 113 9.90 -9.29 6.68
C ARG A 113 8.82 -8.21 6.82
N GLU A 114 9.23 -6.97 7.05
CA GLU A 114 8.32 -5.82 7.13
C GLU A 114 7.56 -5.64 5.80
N GLY A 115 8.23 -5.84 4.66
CA GLY A 115 7.58 -5.86 3.34
C GLY A 115 6.55 -6.98 3.20
N ALA A 116 6.85 -8.18 3.70
CA ALA A 116 5.90 -9.31 3.71
C ALA A 116 4.63 -8.99 4.53
N VAL A 117 4.78 -8.32 5.67
CA VAL A 117 3.64 -7.85 6.49
C VAL A 117 2.78 -6.86 5.71
N MET A 118 3.40 -5.85 5.10
CA MET A 118 2.69 -4.80 4.35
C MET A 118 1.94 -5.37 3.13
N LYS A 119 2.60 -6.24 2.37
CA LYS A 119 2.00 -6.96 1.23
C LYS A 119 0.82 -7.83 1.71
N GLY A 120 0.99 -8.56 2.81
CA GLY A 120 -0.06 -9.37 3.43
C GLY A 120 -1.24 -8.57 3.99
N TRP A 121 -0.98 -7.38 4.50
CA TRP A 121 -2.03 -6.44 4.91
C TRP A 121 -2.86 -6.03 3.69
N VAL A 122 -2.23 -5.63 2.58
CA VAL A 122 -2.96 -5.29 1.34
C VAL A 122 -3.79 -6.47 0.83
N GLU A 123 -3.22 -7.67 0.79
CA GLU A 123 -3.96 -8.88 0.42
C GLU A 123 -5.23 -9.05 1.25
N SER A 124 -5.12 -8.86 2.57
CA SER A 124 -6.26 -9.04 3.46
C SER A 124 -7.34 -7.95 3.31
N ARG A 125 -6.98 -6.70 2.99
CA ARG A 125 -7.91 -5.55 2.99
C ARG A 125 -8.52 -5.32 1.62
N PHE A 126 -7.70 -5.42 0.58
CA PHE A 126 -8.09 -5.11 -0.80
C PHE A 126 -8.22 -6.37 -1.66
N GLY A 127 -7.77 -7.53 -1.17
CA GLY A 127 -7.90 -8.81 -1.87
C GLY A 127 -6.99 -8.92 -3.10
N LEU A 128 -5.97 -8.08 -3.23
CA LEU A 128 -5.04 -8.08 -4.35
C LEU A 128 -3.79 -8.87 -3.97
N LEU A 129 -3.49 -9.92 -4.74
CA LEU A 129 -2.44 -10.86 -4.38
C LEU A 129 -1.04 -10.36 -4.70
N GLN A 130 -0.11 -10.76 -3.83
CA GLN A 130 1.30 -10.57 -3.98
C GLN A 130 1.86 -11.47 -5.10
N ARG A 131 2.63 -10.89 -6.02
CA ARG A 131 3.17 -11.58 -7.21
C ARG A 131 4.70 -11.68 -7.22
N TYR A 132 5.40 -11.02 -6.30
CA TYR A 132 6.86 -11.05 -6.22
C TYR A 132 7.44 -10.72 -4.83
N HIS A 133 8.11 -11.66 -4.16
CA HIS A 133 8.74 -11.39 -2.87
C HIS A 133 10.08 -12.13 -2.75
N GLY A 134 11.17 -11.44 -3.09
CA GLY A 134 12.49 -12.06 -3.25
C GLY A 134 12.55 -13.10 -4.38
N GLY A 135 11.53 -13.13 -5.22
CA GLY A 135 11.33 -14.08 -6.32
C GLY A 135 9.87 -14.07 -6.80
N PRO A 136 9.58 -14.47 -8.06
CA PRO A 136 8.22 -14.51 -8.58
C PRO A 136 7.32 -15.47 -7.81
N ILE A 137 6.08 -15.06 -7.56
CA ILE A 137 5.04 -15.88 -6.92
C ILE A 137 3.96 -16.12 -7.98
N ARG A 138 4.04 -17.27 -8.65
CA ARG A 138 3.09 -17.66 -9.70
C ARG A 138 2.15 -18.75 -9.21
N ASP A 139 2.66 -19.68 -8.41
CA ASP A 139 1.92 -20.73 -7.73
C ASP A 139 2.03 -20.60 -6.20
N PHE A 140 1.03 -21.08 -5.48
CA PHE A 140 1.02 -21.21 -4.03
C PHE A 140 1.80 -22.44 -3.52
N SER A 141 2.28 -23.31 -4.41
CA SER A 141 3.18 -24.41 -4.06
C SER A 141 4.67 -24.04 -4.11
N ASP A 142 5.02 -22.84 -4.57
CA ASP A 142 6.40 -22.45 -4.83
C ASP A 142 7.14 -21.99 -3.56
N ASP A 143 8.46 -22.14 -3.56
CA ASP A 143 9.29 -21.74 -2.42
C ASP A 143 9.25 -20.23 -2.15
N SER A 144 9.12 -19.40 -3.18
CA SER A 144 8.93 -17.95 -3.02
C SER A 144 7.64 -17.62 -2.29
N TYR A 145 6.56 -18.39 -2.52
CA TYR A 145 5.31 -18.21 -1.79
C TYR A 145 5.43 -18.65 -0.33
N ARG A 146 6.04 -19.83 -0.07
CA ARG A 146 6.30 -20.31 1.29
C ARG A 146 7.13 -19.31 2.09
N ARG A 147 8.25 -18.84 1.53
CA ARG A 147 9.11 -17.85 2.15
C ARG A 147 8.36 -16.56 2.48
N TYR A 148 7.55 -16.06 1.56
CA TYR A 148 6.69 -14.89 1.79
C TYR A 148 5.73 -15.12 2.97
N LEU A 149 5.05 -16.27 3.02
CA LEU A 149 4.14 -16.61 4.11
C LEU A 149 4.85 -16.74 5.45
N GLU A 150 6.03 -17.37 5.48
CA GLU A 150 6.86 -17.49 6.68
C GLU A 150 7.27 -16.11 7.20
N MET A 151 7.78 -15.24 6.32
CA MET A 151 8.18 -13.88 6.68
C MET A 151 6.99 -13.05 7.18
N ARG A 152 5.85 -13.08 6.48
CA ARG A 152 4.61 -12.42 6.91
C ARG A 152 4.19 -12.90 8.29
N SER A 153 4.14 -14.22 8.49
CA SER A 153 3.72 -14.82 9.76
C SER A 153 4.66 -14.45 10.90
N ALA A 154 5.98 -14.53 10.67
CA ALA A 154 7.00 -14.16 11.65
C ALA A 154 7.05 -12.64 11.94
N GLY A 155 6.59 -11.82 10.99
CA GLY A 155 6.42 -10.38 11.15
C GLY A 155 5.21 -9.99 11.98
N LEU A 156 4.09 -10.71 11.83
CA LEU A 156 2.85 -10.49 12.59
C LEU A 156 2.85 -11.15 13.97
N TYR A 157 3.60 -12.24 14.15
CA TYR A 157 3.61 -13.01 15.40
C TYR A 157 4.04 -12.15 16.59
N GLY A 158 3.21 -12.18 17.65
CA GLY A 158 3.48 -11.47 18.90
C GLY A 158 3.43 -9.94 18.77
N THR A 159 2.80 -9.42 17.71
CA THR A 159 2.61 -7.97 17.53
C THR A 159 1.29 -7.51 18.14
N ASN A 160 1.27 -6.23 18.53
CA ASN A 160 0.10 -5.62 19.15
C ASN A 160 -0.82 -5.01 18.09
N ALA A 161 -1.80 -5.78 17.63
CA ALA A 161 -2.82 -5.33 16.68
C ALA A 161 -2.25 -4.62 15.43
N LEU A 162 -1.09 -5.04 14.95
CA LEU A 162 -0.32 -4.33 13.94
C LEU A 162 -1.11 -4.05 12.67
N GLU A 163 -1.93 -5.00 12.22
CA GLU A 163 -2.74 -4.78 11.03
C GLU A 163 -3.81 -3.69 11.23
N ALA A 164 -4.37 -3.55 12.44
CA ALA A 164 -5.32 -2.47 12.75
C ALA A 164 -4.63 -1.10 12.82
N GLN A 165 -3.35 -1.06 13.23
CA GLN A 165 -2.53 0.16 13.13
C GLN A 165 -2.36 0.58 11.65
N LEU A 166 -2.13 -0.38 10.75
CA LEU A 166 -2.04 -0.12 9.31
C LEU A 166 -3.40 0.29 8.71
N ASP A 167 -4.49 -0.29 9.18
CA ASP A 167 -5.85 0.08 8.79
C ASP A 167 -6.14 1.56 9.13
N LEU A 168 -5.75 2.01 10.33
CA LEU A 168 -5.89 3.40 10.76
C LEU A 168 -4.94 4.34 10.00
N LEU A 169 -3.69 3.93 9.74
CA LEU A 169 -2.74 4.69 8.91
C LEU A 169 -3.31 4.94 7.50
N TYR A 170 -3.85 3.91 6.85
CA TYR A 170 -4.47 4.03 5.54
C TYR A 170 -5.65 5.02 5.57
N THR A 171 -6.53 4.88 6.56
CA THR A 171 -7.73 5.73 6.67
C THR A 171 -7.35 7.20 6.92
N TYR A 172 -6.32 7.46 7.73
CA TYR A 172 -5.77 8.80 7.90
C TYR A 172 -5.11 9.34 6.62
N CYS A 173 -4.38 8.50 5.87
CA CYS A 173 -3.85 8.87 4.57
C CYS A 173 -4.97 9.33 3.62
N GLN A 174 -6.09 8.59 3.56
CA GLN A 174 -7.24 8.98 2.73
C GLN A 174 -7.84 10.32 3.16
N TYR A 175 -7.96 10.54 4.48
CA TYR A 175 -8.43 11.81 5.03
C TYR A 175 -7.52 12.98 4.60
N GLU A 176 -6.19 12.84 4.72
CA GLU A 176 -5.26 13.90 4.31
C GLU A 176 -5.23 14.13 2.80
N LEU A 177 -5.28 13.06 1.99
CA LEU A 177 -5.32 13.18 0.52
C LEU A 177 -6.58 13.92 0.05
N ALA A 178 -7.74 13.63 0.64
CA ALA A 178 -8.99 14.31 0.31
C ALA A 178 -8.92 15.82 0.60
N ARG A 179 -8.25 16.21 1.70
CA ARG A 179 -8.04 17.63 2.05
C ARG A 179 -6.98 18.31 1.19
N ALA A 180 -5.89 17.61 0.86
CA ALA A 180 -4.80 18.16 0.07
C ALA A 180 -5.15 18.30 -1.42
N HIS A 181 -6.09 17.48 -1.92
CA HIS A 181 -6.43 17.39 -3.33
C HIS A 181 -7.95 17.44 -3.59
N PRO A 182 -8.64 18.52 -3.18
CA PRO A 182 -10.08 18.62 -3.33
C PRO A 182 -10.49 18.51 -4.81
N GLY A 183 -11.47 17.66 -5.10
CA GLY A 183 -12.00 17.43 -6.44
C GLY A 183 -11.08 16.62 -7.37
N LYS A 184 -9.89 16.21 -6.92
CA LYS A 184 -9.03 15.31 -7.69
C LYS A 184 -9.29 13.86 -7.28
N THR A 185 -9.13 12.96 -8.25
CA THR A 185 -9.27 11.51 -8.05
C THR A 185 -7.97 10.76 -8.29
N HIS A 186 -6.97 11.39 -8.90
CA HIS A 186 -5.70 10.79 -9.30
C HIS A 186 -4.50 11.67 -8.99
N LEU A 187 -3.33 11.03 -8.88
CA LEU A 187 -2.02 11.64 -9.07
C LEU A 187 -1.29 10.92 -10.20
N THR A 188 -0.60 11.69 -11.03
CA THR A 188 0.41 11.15 -11.95
C THR A 188 1.65 10.80 -11.13
N LEU A 189 2.00 9.51 -11.09
CA LEU A 189 3.16 9.01 -10.37
C LEU A 189 4.06 8.17 -11.28
N TYR A 190 5.32 8.08 -10.91
CA TYR A 190 6.37 7.46 -11.68
C TYR A 190 7.02 6.30 -10.93
N ARG A 191 7.49 5.30 -11.66
CA ARG A 191 8.26 4.18 -11.12
C ARG A 191 9.32 3.77 -12.13
N GLY A 192 10.58 3.81 -11.72
CA GLY A 192 11.66 3.20 -12.47
C GLY A 192 11.62 1.68 -12.36
N VAL A 193 11.87 0.98 -13.46
CA VAL A 193 11.92 -0.49 -13.51
C VAL A 193 13.15 -0.95 -14.30
N ASN A 194 13.89 -1.91 -13.76
CA ASN A 194 15.08 -2.45 -14.41
C ASN A 194 14.73 -3.27 -15.65
N ARG A 195 13.69 -4.12 -15.59
CA ARG A 195 13.21 -4.86 -16.76
C ARG A 195 11.70 -4.82 -16.83
N MET A 196 11.16 -4.59 -18.03
CA MET A 196 9.71 -4.69 -18.26
C MET A 196 9.15 -6.09 -17.98
N ASP A 197 9.99 -7.13 -18.13
CA ASP A 197 9.64 -8.53 -17.80
C ASP A 197 9.44 -8.78 -16.29
N ASP A 198 9.89 -7.85 -15.43
CA ASP A 198 9.67 -7.93 -13.98
C ASP A 198 8.19 -7.73 -13.64
N HIS A 199 7.40 -7.17 -14.56
CA HIS A 199 5.96 -6.99 -14.43
C HIS A 199 5.18 -7.91 -15.37
N GLU A 200 4.10 -8.52 -14.86
CA GLU A 200 3.22 -9.33 -15.70
C GLU A 200 2.42 -8.41 -16.64
N THR A 201 2.80 -8.35 -17.92
CA THR A 201 2.07 -7.60 -18.95
C THR A 201 0.87 -8.41 -19.42
N LEU A 202 -0.35 -7.89 -19.23
CA LEU A 202 -1.58 -8.56 -19.66
C LEU A 202 -2.09 -8.09 -21.02
N ALA A 203 -1.74 -6.88 -21.43
CA ALA A 203 -2.03 -6.37 -22.76
C ALA A 203 -1.05 -5.28 -23.17
N GLN A 204 -0.72 -5.25 -24.46
CA GLN A 204 -0.07 -4.11 -25.10
C GLN A 204 -1.15 -3.31 -25.82
N LEU A 205 -1.32 -2.04 -25.46
CA LEU A 205 -2.34 -1.17 -26.05
C LEU A 205 -1.80 -0.48 -27.29
N ASP A 206 -0.54 -0.05 -27.23
CA ASP A 206 0.26 0.48 -28.34
C ASP A 206 1.76 0.37 -28.00
N ASP A 207 2.62 1.02 -28.77
CA ASP A 207 4.08 0.99 -28.58
C ASP A 207 4.55 1.60 -27.25
N LYS A 208 3.77 2.51 -26.68
CA LYS A 208 4.13 3.27 -25.46
C LYS A 208 3.21 2.98 -24.29
N ARG A 209 2.11 2.26 -24.46
CA ARG A 209 1.15 1.96 -23.40
C ARG A 209 0.91 0.47 -23.23
N ARG A 210 0.91 0.05 -21.96
CA ARG A 210 0.68 -1.34 -21.56
C ARG A 210 -0.27 -1.42 -20.38
N VAL A 211 -0.91 -2.57 -20.26
CA VAL A 211 -1.61 -2.99 -19.04
C VAL A 211 -0.72 -3.96 -18.29
N VAL A 212 -0.28 -3.55 -17.12
CA VAL A 212 0.56 -4.36 -16.23
C VAL A 212 -0.24 -4.77 -14.99
N LEU A 213 0.03 -5.97 -14.49
CA LEU A 213 -0.36 -6.36 -13.15
C LEU A 213 0.75 -5.91 -12.19
N LEU A 214 0.43 -4.90 -11.38
CA LEU A 214 1.30 -4.50 -10.28
C LEU A 214 1.16 -5.47 -9.13
N ASN A 215 2.27 -5.60 -8.42
CA ASN A 215 2.32 -6.31 -7.17
C ASN A 215 1.34 -5.70 -6.13
N SER A 216 0.91 -6.48 -5.12
CA SER A 216 -0.09 -6.04 -4.13
C SER A 216 0.21 -4.64 -3.57
N LEU A 217 1.48 -4.36 -3.27
CA LEU A 217 2.00 -3.05 -2.94
C LEU A 217 3.24 -2.76 -3.79
N SER A 218 3.36 -1.52 -4.27
CA SER A 218 4.43 -1.04 -5.13
C SER A 218 4.85 0.39 -4.76
N SER A 219 6.14 0.70 -4.84
CA SER A 219 6.65 2.06 -4.61
C SER A 219 6.56 2.93 -5.87
N PHE A 220 6.15 4.17 -5.71
CA PHE A 220 6.11 5.19 -6.76
C PHE A 220 6.66 6.51 -6.23
N THR A 221 6.98 7.45 -7.11
CA THR A 221 7.42 8.82 -6.77
C THR A 221 6.63 9.84 -7.57
N ALA A 222 6.40 11.02 -6.99
CA ALA A 222 5.84 12.17 -7.73
C ALA A 222 6.90 12.92 -8.55
N ASN A 223 8.18 12.70 -8.25
CA ASN A 223 9.29 13.29 -8.98
C ASN A 223 9.75 12.33 -10.09
N ARG A 224 9.62 12.78 -11.34
CA ARG A 224 10.03 12.04 -12.53
C ARG A 224 11.54 11.81 -12.59
N GLU A 225 12.34 12.85 -12.41
CA GLU A 225 13.81 12.77 -12.45
C GLU A 225 14.34 11.74 -11.46
N ARG A 226 13.69 11.63 -10.29
CA ARG A 226 14.03 10.60 -9.32
C ARG A 226 13.69 9.19 -9.77
N ALA A 227 12.58 8.99 -10.49
CA ALA A 227 12.28 7.68 -11.06
C ALA A 227 13.25 7.32 -12.21
N ASP A 228 13.79 8.33 -12.90
CA ASP A 228 14.80 8.17 -13.94
C ASP A 228 16.13 7.60 -13.39
N GLU A 229 16.40 7.74 -12.09
CA GLU A 229 17.58 7.16 -11.43
C GLU A 229 17.49 5.63 -11.24
N PHE A 230 16.32 5.01 -11.44
CA PHE A 230 16.05 3.62 -11.09
C PHE A 230 15.60 2.74 -12.27
N GLY A 231 16.49 2.49 -13.24
CA GLY A 231 16.34 1.40 -14.21
C GLY A 231 16.17 1.80 -15.67
N ASP A 232 16.01 0.81 -16.55
CA ASP A 232 16.04 0.95 -18.02
C ASP A 232 14.73 1.51 -18.60
N TYR A 233 13.64 1.49 -17.82
CA TYR A 233 12.35 2.01 -18.24
C TYR A 233 11.70 2.84 -17.13
N LEU A 234 11.01 3.89 -17.55
CA LEU A 234 10.17 4.72 -16.68
C LEU A 234 8.70 4.38 -16.92
N LEU A 235 8.03 3.89 -15.88
CA LEU A 235 6.57 3.76 -15.86
C LEU A 235 5.94 5.07 -15.38
N THR A 236 4.94 5.55 -16.13
CA THR A 236 4.06 6.65 -15.70
C THR A 236 2.63 6.11 -15.55
N ALA A 237 2.01 6.36 -14.40
CA ALA A 237 0.66 5.89 -14.10
C ALA A 237 -0.21 7.02 -13.53
N GLU A 238 -1.47 7.06 -13.96
CA GLU A 238 -2.52 7.78 -13.23
C GLU A 238 -2.99 6.90 -12.08
N VAL A 239 -2.57 7.24 -10.86
CA VAL A 239 -2.82 6.46 -9.65
C VAL A 239 -4.03 7.04 -8.92
N PRO A 240 -5.12 6.27 -8.73
CA PRO A 240 -6.23 6.69 -7.89
C PRO A 240 -5.76 7.07 -6.49
N LEU A 241 -6.25 8.19 -5.94
CA LEU A 241 -5.93 8.62 -4.57
C LEU A 241 -6.27 7.51 -3.56
N SER A 242 -7.41 6.83 -3.75
CA SER A 242 -7.85 5.72 -2.91
C SER A 242 -6.96 4.48 -2.96
N LYS A 243 -6.02 4.39 -3.92
CA LYS A 243 -5.01 3.34 -3.98
C LYS A 243 -3.66 3.74 -3.37
N ILE A 244 -3.51 4.96 -2.84
CA ILE A 244 -2.30 5.35 -2.11
C ILE A 244 -2.42 4.84 -0.68
N ALA A 245 -1.61 3.85 -0.31
CA ALA A 245 -1.61 3.29 1.04
C ALA A 245 -1.11 4.31 2.08
N TYR A 246 0.01 4.96 1.77
CA TYR A 246 0.62 6.08 2.50
C TYR A 246 1.68 6.75 1.62
N TYR A 247 2.18 7.90 2.05
CA TYR A 247 3.31 8.59 1.43
C TYR A 247 4.25 9.17 2.48
N THR A 248 5.53 9.32 2.17
CA THR A 248 6.60 9.65 3.14
C THR A 248 6.42 11.00 3.84
N LYS A 249 5.73 11.94 3.23
CA LYS A 249 5.44 13.27 3.83
C LYS A 249 4.20 13.29 4.74
N LEU A 250 3.49 12.17 4.90
CA LEU A 250 2.23 12.10 5.65
C LEU A 250 2.41 12.38 7.15
N LEU A 251 3.47 11.85 7.76
CA LEU A 251 3.74 11.99 9.20
C LEU A 251 5.19 12.42 9.47
N PRO A 252 5.43 13.22 10.53
CA PRO A 252 6.77 13.46 11.00
C PRO A 252 7.41 12.15 11.48
N GLY A 253 8.66 11.89 11.10
CA GLY A 253 9.37 10.66 11.47
C GLY A 253 9.20 9.49 10.48
N MET A 254 8.39 9.67 9.43
CA MET A 254 8.56 8.89 8.20
C MET A 254 9.90 9.27 7.52
N LEU A 255 10.42 8.38 6.67
CA LEU A 255 11.77 8.48 6.12
C LEU A 255 12.07 9.85 5.52
N ARG A 256 13.24 10.40 5.84
CA ARG A 256 13.73 11.66 5.28
C ARG A 256 14.51 11.36 4.01
N GLY A 257 13.94 11.62 2.85
CA GLY A 257 14.72 11.56 1.62
C GLY A 257 13.87 11.47 0.37
N GLU A 258 12.94 10.53 0.32
CA GLU A 258 12.30 10.14 -0.94
C GLU A 258 10.84 10.56 -0.93
N GLU A 259 10.36 11.22 -2.00
CA GLU A 259 8.93 11.57 -2.18
C GLU A 259 8.13 10.34 -2.61
N GLU A 260 8.26 9.28 -1.82
CA GLU A 260 7.74 7.96 -2.13
C GLU A 260 6.27 7.82 -1.71
N TYR A 261 5.51 7.16 -2.58
CA TYR A 261 4.14 6.74 -2.40
C TYR A 261 4.10 5.23 -2.43
N ALA A 262 3.56 4.61 -1.38
CA ALA A 262 3.24 3.20 -1.39
C ALA A 262 1.86 3.03 -2.04
N VAL A 263 1.80 2.36 -3.19
CA VAL A 263 0.62 2.24 -4.05
C VAL A 263 0.09 0.81 -4.04
N ILE A 264 -1.19 0.66 -3.73
CA ILE A 264 -1.96 -0.58 -3.81
C ILE A 264 -2.10 -0.97 -5.28
N GLY A 265 -1.75 -2.20 -5.62
CA GLY A 265 -1.62 -2.66 -6.99
C GLY A 265 -2.92 -3.07 -7.69
N GLY A 266 -2.85 -4.21 -8.36
CA GLY A 266 -3.84 -4.65 -9.34
C GLY A 266 -3.46 -4.21 -10.75
N LEU A 267 -4.44 -4.12 -11.65
CA LEU A 267 -4.21 -3.70 -13.02
C LEU A 267 -4.01 -2.19 -13.12
N TYR A 268 -3.00 -1.83 -13.89
CA TYR A 268 -2.70 -0.46 -14.25
C TYR A 268 -2.42 -0.35 -15.74
N GLU A 269 -3.13 0.54 -16.42
CA GLU A 269 -2.66 1.14 -17.66
C GLU A 269 -1.52 2.09 -17.32
N VAL A 270 -0.36 1.87 -17.95
CA VAL A 270 0.86 2.65 -17.76
C VAL A 270 1.41 3.12 -19.10
N SER A 271 2.01 4.31 -19.11
CA SER A 271 2.83 4.78 -20.21
C SER A 271 4.29 4.45 -19.94
N LEU A 272 5.02 4.11 -21.01
CA LEU A 272 6.43 3.75 -21.00
C LEU A 272 7.24 4.85 -21.68
N ALA A 273 8.31 5.25 -21.01
CA ALA A 273 9.44 5.88 -21.66
C ALA A 273 10.64 4.93 -21.50
N ALA A 274 11.20 4.49 -22.64
CA ALA A 274 12.46 3.76 -22.67
C ALA A 274 13.61 4.78 -22.77
N TRP A 275 14.73 4.44 -22.15
CA TRP A 275 15.99 5.17 -22.31
C TRP A 275 16.76 4.70 -23.54
#